data_AF-A0A9W6M8R3-F1
#
_entry.id   AF-A0A9W6M8R3-F1
#
_cell.length_a   1.000
_cell.length_b   1.000
_cell.length_c   1.000
_cell.angle_alpha   90.00
_cell.angle_beta   90.00
_cell.angle_gamma   90.00
#
_symmetry.space_group_name_H-M   'P 1'
#
loop_
_entity.id
_entity.type
_entity.pdbx_description
1 polymer ?
#
loop_
_entity_poly.entity_id
_entity_poly.type
_entity_poly.pdbx_seq_one_letter_code
_entity_poly.pdbx_strand_id
1 'polypeptide(L)'
;MTPPLCRRVPDSYGGSMDRSILLNGTVSIPLGHRVEVSESSTADSAAGVRIHTIVDLDTGVEHRWDEHRPADAVIWTGRVLQCSIRFSGNAGETLLLIDPFTPGALGAKAALRGADAAADAAKAEADRWGGADRPPPEPEERFW
;
A
#
# COMPACT_ATOMS: atom_id res chain seq x y z
N MET A 1 20.62 6.46 -14.29
CA MET A 1 19.23 6.93 -14.41
C MET A 1 18.59 6.87 -13.03
N THR A 2 18.03 7.96 -12.54
CA THR A 2 17.31 7.97 -11.26
C THR A 2 15.96 7.29 -11.46
N PRO A 3 15.61 6.27 -10.67
CA PRO A 3 14.33 5.58 -10.80
C PRO A 3 13.15 6.53 -10.48
N PRO A 4 11.99 6.34 -11.10
CA PRO A 4 10.78 7.08 -10.74
C PRO A 4 10.37 6.78 -9.29
N LEU A 5 9.95 7.83 -8.56
CA LEU A 5 9.61 7.75 -7.14
C LEU A 5 8.11 8.00 -6.94
N CYS A 6 7.45 7.12 -6.20
CA CYS A 6 6.09 7.33 -5.73
C CYS A 6 6.12 7.93 -4.31
N ARG A 7 5.47 9.09 -4.13
CA ARG A 7 5.22 9.68 -2.81
C ARG A 7 3.74 9.49 -2.46
N ARG A 8 3.45 8.96 -1.28
CA ARG A 8 2.08 9.00 -0.75
C ARG A 8 1.80 10.42 -0.26
N VAL A 9 0.84 11.10 -0.86
CA VAL A 9 0.34 12.39 -0.37
C VAL A 9 -0.96 12.10 0.38
N PRO A 10 -1.10 12.49 1.65
CA PRO A 10 -2.36 12.36 2.36
C PRO A 10 -3.41 13.30 1.76
N ASP A 11 -4.60 12.77 1.52
CA ASP A 11 -5.74 13.51 0.97
C ASP A 11 -6.24 14.59 1.92
N SER A 12 -6.67 15.72 1.36
CA SER A 12 -7.38 16.78 2.07
C SER A 12 -8.90 16.56 2.14
N TYR A 13 -9.42 15.53 1.46
CA TYR A 13 -10.83 15.11 1.49
C TYR A 13 -10.93 13.65 1.92
N GLY A 14 -11.35 13.40 3.16
CA GLY A 14 -11.38 12.07 3.75
C GLY A 14 -12.25 11.06 2.99
N GLY A 15 -11.67 9.90 2.65
CA GLY A 15 -12.43 8.69 2.29
C GLY A 15 -11.67 7.60 1.54
N SER A 16 -10.84 7.96 0.56
CA SER A 16 -9.92 7.07 -0.19
C SER A 16 -8.55 7.76 -0.19
N MET A 17 -7.44 7.04 -0.06
CA MET A 17 -6.12 7.68 -0.15
C MET A 17 -5.67 7.69 -1.61
N ASP A 18 -5.84 8.82 -2.30
CA ASP A 18 -5.26 9.00 -3.62
C ASP A 18 -3.74 8.81 -3.59
N ARG A 19 -3.20 8.22 -4.65
CA ARG A 19 -1.76 7.96 -4.80
C ARG A 19 -1.18 8.85 -5.89
N SER A 20 -0.20 9.67 -5.51
CA SER A 20 0.58 10.47 -6.46
C SER A 20 1.88 9.76 -6.87
N ILE A 21 2.04 9.53 -8.17
CA ILE A 21 3.23 8.90 -8.74
C ILE A 21 3.98 9.93 -9.58
N LEU A 22 5.27 10.10 -9.29
CA LEU A 22 6.17 10.94 -10.08
C LEU A 22 7.10 10.08 -10.92
N LEU A 23 6.99 10.22 -12.24
CA LEU A 23 7.71 9.42 -13.21
C LEU A 23 8.75 10.28 -13.93
N ASN A 24 9.98 9.77 -14.01
CA ASN A 24 10.99 10.31 -14.92
C ASN A 24 10.70 9.76 -16.32
N GLY A 25 10.17 10.60 -17.20
CA GLY A 25 9.73 10.24 -18.54
C GLY A 25 8.34 10.81 -18.89
N THR A 26 8.01 10.73 -20.17
CA THR A 26 6.70 11.13 -20.70
C THR A 26 5.78 9.92 -20.80
N VAL A 27 4.77 9.88 -19.95
CA VAL A 27 3.72 8.86 -19.98
C VAL A 27 2.38 9.57 -20.07
N SER A 28 1.59 9.19 -21.06
CA SER A 28 0.27 9.77 -21.29
C SER A 28 -0.76 8.68 -21.12
N ILE A 29 -1.48 8.70 -20.00
CA ILE A 29 -2.59 7.80 -19.72
C ILE A 29 -3.86 8.65 -19.60
N PRO A 30 -4.91 8.39 -20.39
CA PRO A 30 -6.11 9.21 -20.35
C PRO A 30 -6.81 9.18 -18.98
N LEU A 31 -7.49 10.28 -18.66
CA LEU A 31 -8.28 10.40 -17.44
C LEU A 31 -9.37 9.33 -17.39
N GLY A 32 -9.56 8.76 -16.21
CA GLY A 32 -10.58 7.74 -15.97
C GLY A 32 -10.17 6.34 -16.41
N HIS A 33 -9.01 6.15 -17.05
CA HIS A 33 -8.50 4.82 -17.38
C HIS A 33 -8.10 4.05 -16.11
N ARG A 34 -8.27 2.73 -16.18
CA ARG A 34 -7.86 1.77 -15.17
C ARG A 34 -6.40 1.43 -15.39
N VAL A 35 -5.63 1.44 -14.31
CA VAL A 35 -4.21 1.12 -14.35
C VAL A 35 -3.88 -0.01 -13.38
N GLU A 36 -2.95 -0.86 -13.76
CA GLU A 36 -2.21 -1.73 -12.84
C GLU A 36 -0.82 -1.13 -12.62
N VAL A 37 -0.43 -1.00 -11.36
CA VAL A 37 0.87 -0.47 -10.95
C VAL A 37 1.63 -1.55 -10.20
N SER A 38 2.89 -1.76 -10.57
CA SER A 38 3.82 -2.60 -9.84
C SER A 38 4.86 -1.74 -9.14
N GLU A 39 4.94 -1.86 -7.83
CA GLU A 39 5.82 -1.06 -6.98
C GLU A 39 6.61 -1.93 -5.99
N SER A 40 7.82 -1.52 -5.63
CA SER A 40 8.58 -2.10 -4.51
C SER A 40 8.93 -1.04 -3.48
N SER A 41 8.91 -1.42 -2.20
CA SER A 41 9.41 -0.56 -1.13
C SER A 41 10.93 -0.64 -1.13
N THR A 42 11.61 0.50 -1.26
CA THR A 42 13.05 0.53 -1.03
C THR A 42 13.33 0.44 0.47
N ALA A 43 14.36 -0.34 0.86
CA ALA A 43 14.78 -0.51 2.26
C ALA A 43 15.29 0.80 2.90
N ASP A 44 15.76 1.72 2.07
CA ASP A 44 16.02 3.10 2.46
C ASP A 44 14.72 3.90 2.45
N SER A 45 14.13 4.11 3.63
CA SER A 45 12.89 4.88 3.83
C SER A 45 12.97 6.31 3.25
N ALA A 46 14.17 6.87 3.02
CA ALA A 46 14.33 8.18 2.38
C ALA A 46 14.12 8.13 0.86
N ALA A 47 14.36 6.98 0.22
CA ALA A 47 14.24 6.79 -1.22
C ALA A 47 12.78 6.56 -1.68
N GLY A 48 11.87 6.20 -0.77
CA GLY A 48 10.45 6.05 -1.09
C GLY A 48 10.10 4.77 -1.85
N VAL A 49 8.95 4.77 -2.52
CA VAL A 49 8.42 3.63 -3.28
C VAL A 49 8.92 3.71 -4.73
N ARG A 50 9.51 2.63 -5.25
CA ARG A 50 9.97 2.54 -6.65
C ARG A 50 8.87 1.94 -7.52
N ILE A 51 8.61 2.56 -8.67
CA ILE A 51 7.66 2.04 -9.67
C ILE A 51 8.42 1.30 -10.78
N HIS A 52 7.96 0.10 -11.12
CA HIS A 52 8.57 -0.73 -12.17
C HIS A 52 7.77 -0.69 -13.46
N THR A 53 6.45 -0.86 -13.35
CA THR A 53 5.54 -0.91 -14.49
C THR A 53 4.23 -0.20 -14.17
N ILE A 54 3.66 0.47 -15.18
CA ILE A 54 2.28 0.93 -15.20
C ILE A 54 1.64 0.39 -16.47
N VAL A 55 0.58 -0.38 -16.32
CA VAL A 55 -0.20 -0.93 -17.45
C VAL A 55 -1.52 -0.18 -17.52
N ASP A 56 -1.82 0.46 -18.63
CA ASP A 56 -3.15 0.95 -18.95
C ASP A 56 -4.02 -0.25 -19.33
N LEU A 57 -4.95 -0.64 -18.46
CA LEU A 57 -5.79 -1.82 -18.62
C LEU A 57 -6.91 -1.60 -19.64
N ASP A 58 -7.21 -0.36 -20.02
CA ASP A 58 -8.22 -0.06 -21.03
C ASP A 58 -7.64 -0.07 -22.45
N THR A 59 -6.35 0.22 -22.62
CA THR A 59 -5.66 0.17 -23.93
C THR A 59 -4.69 -1.01 -24.09
N GLY A 60 -4.28 -1.64 -23.00
CA GLY A 60 -3.25 -2.69 -22.98
C GLY A 60 -1.82 -2.16 -23.11
N VAL A 61 -1.59 -0.85 -23.08
CA VAL A 61 -0.25 -0.26 -23.19
C VAL A 61 0.49 -0.41 -21.87
N GLU A 62 1.69 -0.97 -21.94
CA GLU A 62 2.60 -1.10 -20.80
C GLU A 62 3.72 -0.05 -20.86
N HIS A 63 3.85 0.71 -19.78
CA HIS A 63 5.00 1.57 -19.52
C HIS A 63 5.93 0.87 -18.54
N ARG A 64 7.17 0.61 -18.95
CA ARG A 64 8.17 -0.12 -18.17
C ARG A 64 9.43 0.73 -17.99
N TRP A 65 9.88 0.85 -16.74
CA TRP A 65 11.10 1.59 -16.37
C TRP A 65 12.26 0.69 -15.96
N ASP A 66 11.95 -0.49 -15.43
CA ASP A 66 12.92 -1.52 -15.09
C ASP A 66 12.68 -2.75 -15.97
N GLU A 67 13.74 -3.33 -16.51
CA GLU A 67 13.66 -4.53 -17.34
C GLU A 67 13.12 -5.74 -16.54
N HIS A 68 13.44 -5.78 -15.24
CA HIS A 68 13.02 -6.83 -14.33
C HIS A 68 12.11 -6.31 -13.23
N ARG A 69 10.94 -6.93 -13.09
CA ARG A 69 10.03 -6.72 -11.95
C ARG A 69 10.55 -7.55 -10.75
N PRO A 70 10.85 -6.93 -9.59
CA PRO A 70 11.26 -7.67 -8.41
C PRO A 70 10.20 -8.67 -7.93
N ALA A 71 10.64 -9.77 -7.32
CA ALA A 71 9.74 -10.79 -6.79
C ALA A 71 8.89 -10.29 -5.61
N ASP A 72 9.36 -9.28 -4.89
CA ASP A 72 8.69 -8.61 -3.77
C ASP A 72 7.86 -7.39 -4.20
N ALA A 73 7.69 -7.18 -5.51
CA ALA A 73 6.88 -6.08 -6.00
C ALA A 73 5.40 -6.29 -5.66
N VAL A 74 4.80 -5.29 -5.04
CA VAL A 74 3.37 -5.20 -4.77
C VAL A 74 2.66 -4.73 -6.03
N ILE A 75 1.58 -5.42 -6.38
CA ILE A 75 0.72 -5.06 -7.52
C ILE A 75 -0.59 -4.51 -6.96
N TRP A 76 -1.01 -3.35 -7.47
CA TRP A 76 -2.29 -2.75 -7.14
C TRP A 76 -2.90 -2.11 -8.38
N THR A 77 -4.22 -1.92 -8.36
CA THR A 77 -4.97 -1.32 -9.45
C THR A 77 -5.66 -0.05 -8.99
N GLY A 78 -5.96 0.85 -9.92
CA GLY A 78 -6.66 2.09 -9.63
C GLY A 78 -7.15 2.80 -10.88
N ARG A 79 -7.70 4.00 -10.69
CA ARG A 79 -8.21 4.84 -11.76
C ARG A 79 -7.45 6.15 -11.84
N VAL A 80 -7.06 6.56 -13.04
CA VAL A 80 -6.36 7.84 -13.24
C VAL A 80 -7.32 8.99 -13.01
N LEU A 81 -7.03 9.82 -12.00
CA LEU A 81 -7.73 11.06 -11.71
C LEU A 81 -7.10 12.25 -12.42
N GLN A 82 -5.78 12.24 -12.56
CA GLN A 82 -5.01 13.29 -13.21
C GLN A 82 -3.76 12.72 -13.87
N CYS A 83 -3.42 13.21 -15.07
CA CYS A 83 -2.14 12.98 -15.72
C CYS A 83 -1.57 14.33 -16.17
N SER A 84 -0.42 14.71 -15.63
CA SER A 84 0.23 15.99 -15.95
C SER A 84 1.67 15.74 -16.36
N ILE A 85 2.02 16.18 -17.58
CA ILE A 85 3.38 16.05 -18.12
C ILE A 85 4.03 17.42 -18.08
N ARG A 86 5.19 17.52 -17.43
CA ARG A 86 6.05 18.70 -17.42
C ARG A 86 7.26 18.44 -18.27
N PHE A 87 7.61 19.39 -19.11
CA PHE A 87 8.84 19.35 -19.91
C PHE A 87 9.86 20.29 -19.29
N SER A 88 11.07 19.79 -19.08
CA SER A 88 12.23 20.58 -18.64
C SER A 88 13.41 20.24 -19.55
N GLY A 89 13.67 21.12 -20.53
CA GLY A 89 14.63 20.83 -21.61
C GLY A 89 14.23 19.59 -22.39
N ASN A 90 15.16 18.63 -22.52
CA ASN A 90 14.93 17.34 -23.19
C ASN A 90 14.33 16.27 -22.28
N ALA A 91 14.08 16.58 -21.01
CA ALA A 91 13.51 15.64 -20.05
C ALA A 91 12.01 15.91 -19.87
N GLY A 92 11.22 14.86 -19.91
CA GLY A 92 9.82 14.89 -19.48
C GLY A 92 9.68 14.30 -18.08
N GLU A 93 8.78 14.87 -17.29
CA GLU A 93 8.37 14.35 -16.00
C GLU A 93 6.84 14.20 -16.01
N THR A 94 6.34 13.05 -15.58
CA THR A 94 4.89 12.81 -15.52
C THR A 94 4.47 12.66 -14.07
N LEU A 95 3.49 13.47 -13.66
CA LEU A 95 2.76 13.31 -12.40
C LEU A 95 1.42 12.63 -12.70
N LEU A 96 1.20 11.46 -12.09
CA LEU A 96 -0.07 10.75 -12.11
C LEU A 96 -0.72 10.83 -10.73
N LEU A 97 -1.99 11.21 -10.70
CA LEU A 97 -2.87 11.04 -9.54
C LEU A 97 -3.79 9.86 -9.83
N ILE A 98 -3.79 8.86 -8.95
CA ILE A 98 -4.54 7.63 -9.13
C ILE A 98 -5.38 7.38 -7.86
N ASP A 99 -6.67 7.16 -8.04
CA ASP A 99 -7.56 6.62 -7.00
C ASP A 99 -7.36 5.10 -6.96
N PRO A 100 -6.67 4.54 -5.95
CA PRO A 100 -6.45 3.11 -5.89
C PRO A 100 -7.78 2.40 -5.64
N PHE A 101 -8.02 1.33 -6.40
CA PHE A 101 -9.12 0.43 -6.07
C PHE A 101 -8.80 -0.22 -4.73
N THR A 102 -9.61 0.08 -3.72
CA THR A 102 -9.54 -0.61 -2.44
C THR A 102 -9.63 -2.11 -2.72
N PRO A 103 -8.75 -2.96 -2.16
CA PRO A 103 -8.70 -4.37 -2.53
C PRO A 103 -10.05 -5.05 -2.23
N GLY A 104 -10.90 -5.13 -3.24
CA GLY A 104 -12.19 -5.82 -3.20
C GLY A 104 -11.98 -7.31 -2.98
N ALA A 105 -12.78 -7.89 -2.08
CA ALA A 105 -12.89 -9.30 -1.68
C ALA A 105 -11.61 -10.01 -1.18
N LEU A 106 -10.46 -9.89 -1.84
CA LEU A 106 -9.18 -10.50 -1.44
C LEU A 106 -8.57 -9.78 -0.23
N GLY A 107 -8.62 -8.44 -0.20
CA GLY A 107 -8.22 -7.64 0.97
C GLY A 107 -9.13 -7.89 2.16
N ALA A 108 -10.44 -8.00 1.93
CA ALA A 108 -11.41 -8.35 2.96
C ALA A 108 -11.14 -9.76 3.53
N LYS A 109 -10.85 -10.75 2.68
CA LYS A 109 -10.53 -12.12 3.14
C LYS A 109 -9.21 -12.20 3.91
N ALA A 110 -8.19 -11.44 3.49
CA ALA A 110 -6.94 -11.34 4.23
C ALA A 110 -7.11 -10.59 5.56
N ALA A 111 -7.89 -9.52 5.59
CA ALA A 111 -8.23 -8.78 6.80
C ALA A 111 -9.06 -9.63 7.78
N LEU A 112 -10.05 -10.38 7.29
CA LEU A 112 -10.82 -11.34 8.09
C LEU A 112 -9.92 -12.40 8.70
N ARG A 113 -9.03 -13.01 7.90
CA ARG A 113 -8.06 -13.99 8.40
C ARG A 113 -7.12 -13.40 9.46
N GLY A 114 -6.68 -12.15 9.27
CA GLY A 114 -5.86 -11.44 10.25
C GLY A 114 -6.61 -11.14 11.55
N ALA A 115 -7.89 -10.77 11.45
CA ALA A 115 -8.76 -10.54 12.60
C ALA A 115 -9.04 -11.83 13.38
N ASP A 116 -9.31 -12.94 12.69
CA ASP A 116 -9.51 -14.26 13.31
C ASP A 116 -8.24 -14.70 14.06
N ALA A 117 -7.06 -14.55 13.44
CA ALA A 117 -5.79 -14.87 14.08
C ALA A 117 -5.51 -14.00 15.32
N ALA A 118 -5.87 -12.71 15.28
CA ALA A 118 -5.73 -11.82 16.42
C ALA A 118 -6.72 -12.18 17.55
N ALA A 119 -7.94 -12.58 17.21
CA ALA A 119 -8.94 -13.04 18.18
C ALA A 119 -8.50 -14.33 18.87
N ASP A 120 -7.96 -15.29 18.11
CA ASP A 120 -7.41 -16.53 18.65
C ASP A 120 -6.21 -16.26 19.58
N ALA A 121 -5.33 -15.34 19.19
CA ALA A 121 -4.20 -14.94 20.03
C ALA A 121 -4.64 -14.25 21.34
N ALA A 122 -5.64 -13.37 21.27
CA ALA A 122 -6.21 -12.72 22.44
C ALA A 122 -6.90 -13.71 23.38
N LYS A 123 -7.63 -14.69 22.84
CA LYS A 123 -8.22 -15.78 23.61
C LYS A 123 -7.17 -16.64 24.30
N ALA A 124 -6.10 -17.01 23.58
CA ALA A 124 -5.00 -17.75 24.16
C ALA A 124 -4.28 -17.00 25.29
N GLU A 125 -4.16 -15.68 25.20
CA GLU A 125 -3.62 -14.86 26.30
C GLU A 125 -4.58 -14.77 27.49
N ALA A 126 -5.89 -14.63 27.23
CA ALA A 126 -6.91 -14.63 28.28
C ALA A 126 -6.95 -15.97 29.05
N ASP A 127 -6.84 -17.09 28.33
CA ASP A 127 -6.75 -18.42 28.92
C ASP A 127 -5.47 -18.58 29.77
N ARG A 128 -4.34 -18.00 29.32
CA ARG A 128 -3.09 -17.96 30.10
C ARG A 128 -3.21 -17.18 31.40
N TRP A 129 -4.00 -16.11 31.41
CA TRP A 129 -4.12 -15.25 32.59
C TRP A 129 -5.11 -15.79 33.61
N GLY A 130 -5.87 -16.84 33.26
CA GLY A 130 -6.87 -17.46 34.14
C GLY A 130 -7.92 -16.43 34.49
N GLY A 131 -8.88 -16.21 33.58
CA GLY A 131 -10.03 -15.33 33.82
C GLY A 131 -10.66 -15.57 35.19
N ALA A 132 -11.25 -14.52 35.78
CA ALA A 132 -11.99 -14.30 37.05
C ALA A 132 -12.15 -15.40 38.14
N ASP A 133 -11.94 -16.68 37.85
CA ASP A 133 -12.04 -17.85 38.71
C ASP A 133 -10.72 -18.21 39.42
N ARG A 134 -9.66 -17.40 39.32
CA ARG A 134 -8.49 -17.60 40.21
C ARG A 134 -8.93 -17.24 41.64
N PRO A 135 -9.04 -18.21 42.57
CA PRO A 135 -9.42 -17.89 43.94
C PRO A 135 -8.38 -16.91 44.49
N PRO A 136 -8.82 -15.84 45.18
CA PRO A 136 -7.89 -14.89 45.77
C PRO A 136 -6.89 -15.64 46.66
N PRO A 137 -5.60 -15.29 46.62
CA PRO A 137 -4.60 -15.95 47.46
C PRO A 137 -5.01 -15.79 48.92
N GLU A 138 -4.95 -16.90 49.68
CA GLU A 138 -5.24 -16.85 51.11
C GLU A 138 -4.31 -15.84 51.78
N PRO A 139 -4.85 -14.97 52.67
CA PRO A 139 -4.02 -13.99 53.36
C PRO A 139 -2.99 -14.72 54.22
N GLU A 140 -1.71 -14.43 53.99
CA GLU A 140 -0.63 -14.95 54.82
C GLU A 140 -0.84 -14.51 56.28
N GLU A 141 -0.88 -15.48 57.20
CA GLU A 141 -1.00 -15.23 58.63
C GLU A 141 0.16 -14.36 59.11
N ARG A 142 -0.13 -13.09 59.39
CA ARG A 142 0.82 -12.18 60.04
C ARG A 142 0.78 -12.42 61.54
N PHE A 143 1.76 -13.16 62.04
CA PHE A 143 2.05 -13.21 63.46
C PHE A 143 2.71 -11.89 63.87
N TRP A 144 2.02 -11.14 64.73
CA TRP A 144 2.56 -9.96 65.42
C TRP A 144 3.18 -10.37 66.74
#